data_AF-A0A9D7DFB7-F1
#
_entry.id   AF-A0A9D7DFB7-F1
#
_cell.length_a   1.000
_cell.length_b   1.000
_cell.length_c   1.000
_cell.angle_alpha   90.00
_cell.angle_beta   90.00
_cell.angle_gamma   90.00
#
_symmetry.space_group_name_H-M   'P 1'
#
loop_
_entity.id
_entity.type
_entity.pdbx_description
1 polymer ?
#
loop_
_entity_poly.entity_id
_entity_poly.type
_entity_poly.pdbx_seq_one_letter_code
_entity_poly.pdbx_strand_id
1 'polypeptide(L)'
;MNLRRFANGPPIEAPIAVRIRGPDLAALGELAAEVERIINETPGARDVSNPTAERLIDLDLNIDDSAAALRGVPAGAIDHTLRIAIAGLPVAQFRDPAGDAFPVVLRAPRDDTMPVAALDRLYIWNGQGGATPLAEISHPTMESSPASIDRVQRERTATVTAYTQPGYLISGVTADVAQRLQALRLPAGYTVSFGGEAEAQARSFGGLGPAILIAIFGVLAVLLLEFGTFAVTGVVAFVIPFGIMGGLIALFIGGESLSFTAIIMIARIVTPAMYLLLAPKDEPVEA
;
A
#
# COMPACT_ATOMS: atom_id res chain seq x y z
N MET A 1 1.25 -5.70 -21.09
CA MET A 1 1.40 -7.00 -20.42
C MET A 1 2.14 -6.76 -19.11
N ASN A 2 1.43 -6.65 -17.98
CA ASN A 2 2.03 -6.33 -16.67
C ASN A 2 2.70 -7.59 -16.10
N LEU A 3 4.03 -7.72 -16.25
CA LEU A 3 4.81 -8.81 -15.69
C LEU A 3 5.04 -8.57 -14.19
N ARG A 4 4.08 -8.98 -13.35
CA ARG A 4 4.27 -9.04 -11.90
C ARG A 4 5.20 -10.21 -11.57
N ARG A 5 6.45 -9.92 -11.16
CA ARG A 5 7.34 -10.94 -10.62
C ARG A 5 6.75 -11.46 -9.31
N PHE A 6 6.61 -12.76 -9.18
CA PHE A 6 6.24 -13.38 -7.91
C PHE A 6 7.29 -13.04 -6.86
N ALA A 7 6.90 -12.28 -5.84
CA ALA A 7 7.74 -12.00 -4.68
C ALA A 7 7.42 -13.05 -3.59
N ASN A 8 8.44 -13.77 -3.12
CA ASN A 8 8.33 -14.63 -1.96
C ASN A 8 8.44 -13.78 -0.70
N GLY A 9 7.34 -13.61 0.04
CA GLY A 9 7.30 -12.80 1.26
C GLY A 9 5.88 -12.33 1.58
N PRO A 10 5.69 -11.55 2.68
CA PRO A 10 4.42 -10.90 2.94
C PRO A 10 3.98 -10.04 1.73
N PRO A 11 2.68 -9.98 1.41
CA PRO A 11 2.22 -9.17 0.29
C PRO A 11 2.61 -7.70 0.49
N ILE A 12 3.42 -7.17 -0.42
CA ILE A 12 3.76 -5.75 -0.52
C ILE A 12 3.02 -5.14 -1.71
N GLU A 13 2.55 -3.89 -1.57
CA GLU A 13 1.82 -3.18 -2.63
C GLU A 13 2.72 -2.92 -3.85
N ALA A 14 3.93 -2.40 -3.61
CA ALA A 14 4.98 -2.17 -4.60
C ALA A 14 6.35 -2.09 -3.90
N PRO A 15 7.47 -2.24 -4.64
CA PRO A 15 8.82 -2.03 -4.08
C PRO A 15 8.97 -0.65 -3.44
N ILE A 16 8.52 0.40 -4.12
CA ILE A 16 8.49 1.77 -3.65
C ILE A 16 7.03 2.21 -3.54
N ALA A 17 6.62 2.66 -2.36
CA ALA A 17 5.32 3.30 -2.17
C ALA A 17 5.49 4.57 -1.34
N VAL A 18 4.89 5.67 -1.80
CA VAL A 18 4.86 6.94 -1.08
C VAL A 18 3.41 7.23 -0.72
N ARG A 19 3.14 7.34 0.58
CA ARG A 19 1.80 7.57 1.14
C ARG A 19 1.70 8.98 1.69
N ILE A 20 0.74 9.73 1.18
CA ILE A 20 0.43 11.09 1.61
C ILE A 20 -0.88 11.03 2.37
N ARG A 21 -0.87 11.39 3.65
CA ARG A 21 -2.05 11.43 4.51
C ARG A 21 -2.49 12.86 4.72
N GLY A 22 -3.79 13.10 4.69
CA GLY A 22 -4.35 14.44 4.90
C GLY A 22 -5.87 14.48 4.89
N PRO A 23 -6.47 15.60 5.33
CA PRO A 23 -7.92 15.71 5.47
C PRO A 23 -8.64 15.99 4.14
N ASP A 24 -8.07 16.82 3.26
CA ASP A 24 -8.72 17.25 2.01
C ASP A 24 -8.23 16.45 0.79
N LEU A 25 -9.19 15.96 0.00
CA LEU A 25 -8.99 15.13 -1.19
C LEU A 25 -8.43 15.93 -2.37
N ALA A 26 -8.82 17.20 -2.52
CA ALA A 26 -8.32 18.04 -3.60
C ALA A 26 -6.82 18.29 -3.43
N ALA A 27 -6.41 18.75 -2.24
CA ALA A 27 -5.01 18.91 -1.89
C ALA A 27 -4.23 17.57 -1.89
N LEU A 28 -4.83 16.44 -1.50
CA LEU A 28 -4.20 15.12 -1.66
C LEU A 28 -3.91 14.80 -3.12
N GLY A 29 -4.82 15.11 -4.05
CA GLY A 29 -4.63 14.90 -5.48
C GLY A 29 -3.50 15.75 -6.06
N GLU A 30 -3.43 17.03 -5.68
CA GLU A 30 -2.34 17.92 -6.10
C GLU A 30 -0.98 17.44 -5.57
N LEU A 31 -0.91 17.08 -4.28
CA LEU A 31 0.30 16.53 -3.68
C LEU A 31 0.69 15.18 -4.31
N ALA A 32 -0.27 14.32 -4.63
CA ALA A 32 -0.01 13.04 -5.28
C ALA A 32 0.56 13.23 -6.69
N ALA A 33 0.03 14.18 -7.47
CA ALA A 33 0.56 14.51 -8.80
C ALA A 33 1.99 15.07 -8.72
N GLU A 34 2.27 15.88 -7.70
CA GLU A 34 3.60 16.42 -7.45
C GLU A 34 4.59 15.30 -7.06
N VAL A 35 4.18 14.39 -6.17
CA VAL A 35 4.97 13.21 -5.79
C VAL A 35 5.21 12.31 -6.99
N GLU A 36 4.20 12.05 -7.81
CA GLU A 36 4.33 11.29 -9.06
C GLU A 36 5.39 11.88 -9.98
N ARG A 37 5.39 13.21 -10.14
CA ARG A 37 6.40 13.91 -10.95
C ARG A 37 7.81 13.75 -10.37
N ILE A 38 7.97 13.92 -9.05
CA ILE A 38 9.26 13.74 -8.37
C ILE A 38 9.79 12.30 -8.55
N ILE A 39 8.92 11.30 -8.41
CA ILE A 39 9.29 9.89 -8.59
C ILE A 39 9.68 9.64 -10.06
N ASN A 40 8.92 10.16 -11.03
CA ASN A 40 9.25 10.03 -12.45
C ASN A 40 10.59 10.69 -12.83
N GLU A 41 10.95 11.80 -12.19
CA GLU A 41 12.24 12.48 -12.39
C GLU A 41 13.43 11.80 -11.67
N THR A 42 13.17 10.78 -10.85
CA THR A 42 14.21 10.07 -10.09
C THR A 42 14.83 8.96 -10.95
N PRO A 43 16.16 8.96 -11.15
CA PRO A 43 16.85 7.88 -11.86
C PRO A 43 16.57 6.51 -11.22
N GLY A 44 16.26 5.52 -12.05
CA GLY A 44 16.00 4.16 -11.59
C GLY A 44 14.55 3.87 -11.17
N ALA A 45 13.65 4.87 -11.12
CA ALA A 45 12.22 4.64 -10.99
C ALA A 45 11.57 4.29 -12.34
N ARG A 46 10.55 3.43 -12.32
CA ARG A 46 9.72 3.04 -13.48
C ARG A 46 8.32 2.65 -13.03
N ASP A 47 7.40 2.57 -13.99
CA ASP A 47 6.02 2.12 -13.77
C ASP A 47 5.34 2.85 -12.59
N VAL A 48 5.45 4.19 -12.57
CA VAL A 48 4.81 5.02 -11.55
C VAL A 48 3.30 4.99 -11.75
N SER A 49 2.56 4.74 -10.68
CA SER A 49 1.09 4.69 -10.68
C SER A 49 0.52 5.56 -9.57
N ASN A 50 -0.37 6.46 -9.98
CA ASN A 50 -1.10 7.38 -9.13
C ASN A 50 -2.62 7.18 -9.31
N PRO A 51 -3.27 6.39 -8.43
CA PRO A 51 -4.72 6.16 -8.51
C PRO A 51 -5.55 7.45 -8.31
N THR A 52 -5.01 8.46 -7.63
CA THR A 52 -5.71 9.73 -7.36
C THR A 52 -5.77 10.63 -8.60
N ALA A 53 -4.95 10.36 -9.62
CA ALA A 53 -5.04 11.05 -10.91
C ALA A 53 -6.27 10.60 -11.73
N GLU A 54 -6.78 9.40 -11.47
CA GLU A 54 -7.98 8.90 -12.12
C GLU A 54 -9.23 9.57 -11.54
N ARG A 55 -9.93 10.32 -12.40
CA ARG A 55 -11.20 10.95 -12.06
C ARG A 55 -12.33 10.32 -12.86
N LEU A 56 -13.43 10.07 -12.18
CA LEU A 56 -14.69 9.68 -12.80
C LEU A 56 -15.52 10.93 -13.08
N ILE A 57 -16.36 10.83 -14.11
CA ILE A 57 -17.41 11.81 -14.37
C ILE A 57 -18.68 11.23 -13.78
N ASP A 58 -19.16 11.86 -12.72
CA ASP A 58 -20.42 11.51 -12.08
C ASP A 58 -21.50 12.49 -12.57
N LEU A 59 -22.72 11.98 -12.72
CA LEU A 59 -23.90 12.80 -12.99
C LEU A 59 -24.57 13.09 -11.65
N ASP A 60 -24.33 14.27 -11.09
CA ASP A 60 -25.05 14.74 -9.91
C ASP A 60 -26.40 15.31 -10.35
N LEU A 61 -27.49 14.78 -9.83
CA LEU A 61 -28.83 15.24 -10.15
C LEU A 61 -29.19 16.56 -9.43
N ASN A 62 -28.43 16.96 -8.41
CA ASN A 62 -28.66 18.18 -7.63
C ASN A 62 -30.14 18.37 -7.28
N ILE A 63 -30.67 17.43 -6.49
CA ILE A 63 -32.07 17.36 -6.12
C ILE A 63 -32.39 18.50 -5.14
N ASP A 64 -33.43 19.27 -5.44
CA ASP A 64 -33.97 20.27 -4.54
C ASP A 64 -35.00 19.63 -3.60
N ASP A 65 -34.52 19.20 -2.43
CA ASP A 65 -35.35 18.60 -1.37
C ASP A 65 -36.49 19.52 -0.93
N SER A 66 -36.30 20.84 -0.98
CA SER A 66 -37.31 21.81 -0.58
C SER A 66 -38.44 21.90 -1.62
N ALA A 67 -38.08 21.93 -2.91
CA ALA A 67 -39.04 21.90 -4.01
C ALA A 67 -39.78 20.56 -4.11
N ALA A 68 -39.11 19.45 -3.78
CA ALA A 68 -39.71 18.11 -3.70
C ALA A 68 -40.72 18.02 -2.54
N ALA A 69 -40.36 18.53 -1.36
CA ALA A 69 -41.24 18.54 -0.19
C ALA A 69 -42.51 19.37 -0.42
N LEU A 70 -42.40 20.53 -1.07
CA LEU A 70 -43.54 21.38 -1.42
C LEU A 70 -44.53 20.67 -2.37
N ARG A 71 -44.06 19.74 -3.19
CA ARG A 71 -44.88 18.93 -4.10
C ARG A 71 -45.37 17.61 -3.49
N GLY A 72 -45.14 17.41 -2.20
CA GLY A 72 -45.57 16.22 -1.47
C GLY A 72 -44.82 14.95 -1.87
N VAL A 73 -43.60 15.06 -2.40
CA VAL A 73 -42.74 13.91 -2.70
C VAL A 73 -42.18 13.36 -1.39
N PRO A 74 -42.42 12.08 -1.06
CA PRO A 74 -41.88 11.49 0.16
C PRO A 74 -40.36 11.28 0.08
N ALA A 75 -39.67 11.38 1.22
CA ALA A 75 -38.24 11.13 1.32
C ALA A 75 -37.88 9.72 0.81
N GLY A 76 -36.84 9.61 -0.02
CA GLY A 76 -36.38 8.35 -0.62
C GLY A 76 -37.22 7.86 -1.81
N ALA A 77 -38.36 8.48 -2.14
CA ALA A 77 -39.13 8.13 -3.33
C ALA A 77 -38.34 8.41 -4.62
N ILE A 78 -37.57 9.50 -4.62
CA ILE A 78 -36.71 9.91 -5.73
C ILE A 78 -35.64 8.83 -6.00
N ASP A 79 -34.89 8.45 -4.96
CA ASP A 79 -33.87 7.40 -5.03
C ASP A 79 -34.43 6.06 -5.49
N HIS A 80 -35.61 5.71 -4.99
CA HIS A 80 -36.28 4.45 -5.35
C HIS A 80 -36.66 4.42 -6.83
N THR A 81 -37.32 5.47 -7.32
CA THR A 81 -37.69 5.61 -8.73
C THR A 81 -36.47 5.63 -9.64
N LEU A 82 -35.44 6.40 -9.30
CA LEU A 82 -34.18 6.46 -10.04
C LEU A 82 -33.47 5.11 -10.08
N ARG A 83 -33.44 4.38 -8.97
CA ARG A 83 -32.85 3.04 -8.91
C ARG A 83 -33.58 2.07 -9.83
N ILE A 84 -34.91 2.08 -9.86
CA ILE A 84 -35.71 1.25 -10.77
C ILE A 84 -35.46 1.65 -12.24
N ALA A 85 -35.36 2.94 -12.52
CA ALA A 85 -35.14 3.45 -13.88
C ALA A 85 -33.73 3.10 -14.42
N ILE A 86 -32.68 3.37 -13.63
CA ILE A 86 -31.29 3.31 -14.09
C ILE A 86 -30.62 1.97 -13.80
N ALA A 87 -30.69 1.45 -12.57
CA ALA A 87 -29.99 0.22 -12.18
C ALA A 87 -30.90 -1.02 -12.28
N GLY A 88 -32.22 -0.83 -12.12
CA GLY A 88 -33.14 -1.88 -11.75
C GLY A 88 -33.07 -2.19 -10.25
N LEU A 89 -34.18 -2.67 -9.70
CA LEU A 89 -34.33 -3.03 -8.30
C LEU A 89 -34.52 -4.55 -8.18
N PRO A 90 -33.63 -5.29 -7.50
CA PRO A 90 -33.88 -6.71 -7.22
C PRO A 90 -35.06 -6.83 -6.24
N VAL A 91 -36.14 -7.49 -6.67
CA VAL A 91 -37.39 -7.62 -5.90
C VAL A 91 -37.62 -9.04 -5.39
N ALA A 92 -37.00 -10.04 -6.02
CA ALA A 92 -37.12 -11.44 -5.61
C ALA A 92 -35.90 -12.25 -6.08
N GLN A 93 -35.80 -13.49 -5.62
CA GLN A 93 -34.91 -14.49 -6.19
C GLN A 93 -35.74 -15.67 -6.69
N PHE A 94 -35.54 -16.03 -7.95
CA PHE A 94 -36.09 -17.23 -8.55
C PHE A 94 -35.08 -18.35 -8.37
N ARG A 95 -35.48 -19.46 -7.75
CA ARG A 95 -34.65 -20.66 -7.64
C ARG A 95 -35.13 -21.68 -8.66
N ASP A 96 -34.22 -22.16 -9.49
CA ASP A 96 -34.55 -23.18 -10.47
C ASP A 96 -34.58 -24.59 -9.85
N PRO A 97 -35.07 -25.61 -10.57
CA PRO A 97 -35.08 -26.99 -10.09
C PRO A 97 -33.69 -27.62 -9.89
N ALA A 98 -32.64 -27.08 -10.53
CA ALA A 98 -31.25 -27.53 -10.36
C ALA A 98 -30.59 -26.98 -9.08
N GLY A 99 -31.22 -25.97 -8.45
CA GLY A 99 -30.79 -25.36 -7.20
C GLY A 99 -30.13 -23.99 -7.37
N ASP A 100 -30.00 -23.48 -8.59
CA ASP A 100 -29.41 -22.19 -8.91
C ASP A 100 -30.39 -21.05 -8.59
N ALA A 101 -29.85 -19.93 -8.08
CA ALA A 101 -30.64 -18.75 -7.69
C ALA A 101 -30.37 -17.57 -8.63
N PHE A 102 -31.44 -17.06 -9.23
CA PHE A 102 -31.42 -15.94 -10.17
C PHE A 102 -32.16 -14.73 -9.59
N PRO A 103 -31.56 -13.53 -9.56
CA PRO A 103 -32.24 -12.34 -9.10
C PRO A 103 -33.32 -11.90 -10.10
N VAL A 104 -34.54 -11.68 -9.61
CA VAL A 104 -35.63 -11.05 -10.37
C VAL A 104 -35.54 -9.54 -10.15
N VAL A 105 -35.27 -8.80 -11.22
CA VAL A 105 -35.03 -7.36 -11.18
C VAL A 105 -36.20 -6.61 -11.84
N LEU A 106 -36.85 -5.74 -11.08
CA LEU A 106 -37.83 -4.78 -11.60
C LEU A 106 -37.09 -3.60 -12.22
N ARG A 107 -37.43 -3.23 -13.45
CA ARG A 107 -36.75 -2.16 -14.17
C ARG A 107 -37.73 -1.43 -15.09
N ALA A 108 -37.56 -0.12 -15.24
CA ALA A 108 -38.31 0.63 -16.24
C ALA A 108 -37.91 0.19 -17.66
N PRO A 109 -38.85 0.15 -18.63
CA PRO A 109 -38.51 -0.06 -20.03
C PRO A 109 -37.50 1.00 -20.50
N ARG A 110 -36.39 0.55 -21.08
CA ARG A 110 -35.37 1.42 -21.69
C ARG A 110 -34.73 0.72 -22.87
N ASP A 111 -34.24 1.53 -23.80
CA ASP A 111 -33.33 1.06 -24.84
C ASP A 111 -31.95 0.76 -24.23
N ASP A 112 -31.07 0.09 -24.99
CA ASP A 112 -29.72 -0.29 -24.53
C ASP A 112 -28.87 0.91 -24.06
N THR A 113 -29.21 2.12 -24.51
CA THR A 113 -28.59 3.37 -24.07
C THR A 113 -29.64 4.32 -23.48
N MET A 114 -29.35 4.89 -22.31
CA MET A 114 -30.22 5.87 -21.66
C MET A 114 -29.52 7.23 -21.70
N PRO A 115 -29.89 8.14 -22.62
CA PRO A 115 -29.33 9.48 -22.65
C PRO A 115 -29.76 10.26 -21.40
N VAL A 116 -28.96 11.25 -21.00
CA VAL A 116 -29.27 12.11 -19.83
C VAL A 116 -30.65 12.78 -19.99
N ALA A 117 -31.01 13.19 -21.20
CA ALA A 117 -32.33 13.75 -21.52
C ALA A 117 -33.52 12.78 -21.29
N ALA A 118 -33.27 11.48 -21.12
CA ALA A 118 -34.33 10.54 -20.72
C ALA A 118 -34.75 10.74 -19.26
N LEU A 119 -33.91 11.34 -18.42
CA LEU A 119 -34.24 11.67 -17.03
C LEU A 119 -35.37 12.71 -16.94
N ASP A 120 -35.46 13.61 -17.92
CA ASP A 120 -36.53 14.63 -17.99
C ASP A 120 -37.92 14.01 -18.15
N ARG A 121 -38.00 12.76 -18.62
CA ARG A 121 -39.25 12.01 -18.81
C ARG A 121 -39.63 11.18 -17.59
N LEU A 122 -38.82 11.18 -16.53
CA LEU A 122 -39.11 10.45 -15.31
C LEU A 122 -40.10 11.21 -14.44
N TYR A 123 -41.08 10.47 -13.93
CA TYR A 123 -42.08 10.97 -13.01
C TYR A 123 -41.94 10.25 -11.67
N ILE A 124 -42.05 11.02 -10.60
CA ILE A 124 -41.93 10.56 -9.23
C ILE A 124 -43.30 10.64 -8.58
N TRP A 125 -43.73 9.54 -7.98
CA TRP A 125 -45.02 9.49 -7.31
C TRP A 125 -45.00 10.37 -6.06
N ASN A 126 -45.99 11.25 -5.93
CA ASN A 126 -46.17 12.03 -4.72
C ASN A 126 -47.13 11.31 -3.76
N GLY A 127 -47.02 11.57 -2.46
CA GLY A 127 -47.87 10.95 -1.43
C GLY A 127 -49.35 11.33 -1.54
N GLN A 128 -49.71 12.22 -2.47
CA GLN A 128 -51.04 12.78 -2.67
C GLN A 128 -51.77 12.15 -3.87
N GLY A 129 -51.19 11.12 -4.49
CA GLY A 129 -51.82 10.38 -5.61
C GLY A 129 -51.58 10.96 -6.99
N GLY A 130 -50.67 11.93 -7.11
CA GLY A 130 -50.18 12.50 -8.37
C GLY A 130 -48.73 12.12 -8.65
N ALA A 131 -48.21 12.61 -9.78
CA ALA A 131 -46.84 12.39 -10.19
C ALA A 131 -46.16 13.73 -10.50
N THR A 132 -44.94 13.92 -10.01
CA THR A 132 -44.12 15.11 -10.22
C THR A 132 -43.00 14.78 -11.21
N PRO A 133 -42.80 15.55 -12.29
CA PRO A 133 -41.66 15.33 -13.19
C PRO A 133 -40.34 15.62 -12.47
N LEU A 134 -39.35 14.75 -12.67
CA LEU A 134 -38.03 14.87 -12.04
C LEU A 134 -37.32 16.18 -12.44
N ALA A 135 -37.54 16.66 -13.66
CA ALA A 135 -36.97 17.92 -14.17
C ALA A 135 -37.42 19.17 -13.39
N GLU A 136 -38.53 19.13 -12.65
CA GLU A 136 -38.99 20.27 -11.83
C GLU A 136 -38.29 20.36 -10.47
N ILE A 137 -37.60 19.30 -10.05
CA ILE A 137 -37.02 19.16 -8.70
C ILE A 137 -35.55 18.73 -8.75
N SER A 138 -34.93 18.66 -9.93
CA SER A 138 -33.53 18.27 -10.11
C SER A 138 -32.88 19.11 -11.18
N HIS A 139 -31.58 19.40 -11.00
CA HIS A 139 -30.77 20.17 -11.92
C HIS A 139 -29.49 19.37 -12.25
N PRO A 140 -29.56 18.41 -13.18
CA PRO A 140 -28.45 17.51 -13.43
C PRO A 140 -27.20 18.25 -13.92
N THR A 141 -26.07 18.01 -13.27
CA THR A 141 -24.75 18.54 -13.61
C THR A 141 -23.72 17.42 -13.69
N MET A 142 -22.73 17.56 -14.56
CA MET A 142 -21.61 16.63 -14.62
C MET A 142 -20.53 17.14 -13.68
N GLU A 143 -20.19 16.34 -12.67
CA GLU A 143 -19.15 16.66 -11.72
C GLU A 143 -18.00 15.65 -11.83
N SER A 144 -16.80 16.13 -11.53
CA SER A 144 -15.61 15.28 -11.51
C SER A 144 -15.37 14.78 -10.09
N SER A 145 -15.43 13.47 -9.91
CA SER A 145 -15.33 12.81 -8.61
C SER A 145 -14.11 11.88 -8.56
N PRO A 146 -13.48 11.69 -7.38
CA PRO A 146 -12.37 10.75 -7.24
C PRO A 146 -12.80 9.31 -7.56
N ALA A 147 -11.99 8.57 -8.34
CA ALA A 147 -12.30 7.19 -8.68
C ALA A 147 -12.26 6.23 -7.47
N SER A 148 -11.36 6.50 -6.52
CA SER A 148 -11.26 5.76 -5.26
C SER A 148 -10.85 6.71 -4.13
N ILE A 149 -11.29 6.41 -2.91
CA ILE A 149 -10.84 7.09 -1.70
C ILE A 149 -10.24 6.05 -0.76
N ASP A 150 -8.92 5.91 -0.83
CA ASP A 150 -8.17 4.99 0.02
C ASP A 150 -7.96 5.59 1.42
N ARG A 151 -7.96 4.70 2.42
CA ARG A 151 -7.76 5.06 3.82
C ARG A 151 -6.81 4.08 4.49
N VAL A 152 -5.78 4.62 5.14
CA VAL A 152 -4.87 3.87 6.00
C VAL A 152 -5.09 4.34 7.43
N GLN A 153 -5.36 3.42 8.34
CA GLN A 153 -5.61 3.75 9.76
C GLN A 153 -6.73 4.79 9.96
N ARG A 154 -7.78 4.74 9.12
CA ARG A 154 -8.92 5.67 9.07
C ARG A 154 -8.61 7.09 8.58
N GLU A 155 -7.39 7.36 8.13
CA GLU A 155 -7.03 8.64 7.50
C GLU A 155 -7.03 8.50 5.99
N ARG A 156 -7.59 9.50 5.27
CA ARG A 156 -7.55 9.56 3.80
C ARG A 156 -6.09 9.60 3.37
N THR A 157 -5.74 8.70 2.46
CA THR A 157 -4.36 8.49 2.04
C THR A 157 -4.28 8.35 0.53
N ALA A 158 -3.46 9.17 -0.11
CA ALA A 158 -3.07 8.95 -1.50
C ALA A 158 -1.78 8.11 -1.53
N THR A 159 -1.79 6.99 -2.25
CA THR A 159 -0.63 6.09 -2.36
C THR A 159 -0.11 6.11 -3.79
N VAL A 160 1.06 6.71 -3.99
CA VAL A 160 1.78 6.68 -5.26
C VAL A 160 2.77 5.53 -5.22
N THR A 161 2.67 4.62 -6.18
CA THR A 161 3.53 3.42 -6.24
C THR A 161 4.48 3.48 -7.41
N ALA A 162 5.65 2.85 -7.27
CA ALA A 162 6.62 2.73 -8.33
C ALA A 162 7.44 1.44 -8.21
N TYR A 163 8.01 1.04 -9.34
CA TYR A 163 8.96 -0.07 -9.44
C TYR A 163 10.35 0.46 -9.73
N THR A 164 11.38 -0.34 -9.45
CA THR A 164 12.75 -0.01 -9.81
C THR A 164 13.15 -0.63 -11.14
N GLN A 165 13.98 0.10 -11.89
CA GLN A 165 14.61 -0.39 -13.12
C GLN A 165 15.58 -1.54 -12.80
N PRO A 166 15.74 -2.52 -13.71
CA PRO A 166 16.75 -3.55 -13.56
C PRO A 166 18.14 -2.93 -13.39
N GLY A 167 18.90 -3.36 -12.37
CA GLY A 167 20.22 -2.82 -12.05
C GLY A 167 20.23 -1.72 -10.98
N TYR A 168 19.07 -1.21 -10.55
CA TYR A 168 18.96 -0.28 -9.44
C TYR A 168 18.55 -0.97 -8.14
N LEU A 169 19.19 -0.58 -7.04
CA LEU A 169 18.84 -1.01 -5.69
C LEU A 169 17.58 -0.28 -5.21
N ILE A 170 16.61 -1.03 -4.68
CA ILE A 170 15.33 -0.48 -4.16
C ILE A 170 15.58 0.50 -3.02
N SER A 171 16.50 0.18 -2.11
CA SER A 171 16.91 1.06 -1.02
C SER A 171 17.53 2.37 -1.51
N GLY A 172 18.36 2.31 -2.56
CA GLY A 172 18.99 3.49 -3.16
C GLY A 172 17.97 4.42 -3.80
N VAL A 173 17.11 3.88 -4.68
CA VAL A 173 16.07 4.69 -5.34
C VAL A 173 15.08 5.25 -4.31
N THR A 174 14.73 4.48 -3.27
CA THR A 174 13.85 4.97 -2.19
C THR A 174 14.50 6.14 -1.44
N ALA A 175 15.80 6.07 -1.16
CA ALA A 175 16.54 7.15 -0.50
C ALA A 175 16.62 8.41 -1.38
N ASP A 176 16.84 8.25 -2.68
CA ASP A 176 16.86 9.36 -3.63
C ASP A 176 15.49 10.05 -3.75
N VAL A 177 14.42 9.25 -3.84
CA VAL A 177 13.04 9.76 -3.79
C VAL A 177 12.79 10.49 -2.47
N ALA A 178 13.21 9.91 -1.34
CA ALA A 178 13.03 10.52 -0.03
C ALA A 178 13.76 11.85 0.12
N GLN A 179 14.99 11.95 -0.41
CA GLN A 179 15.76 13.18 -0.41
C GLN A 179 15.09 14.26 -1.26
N ARG A 180 14.56 13.91 -2.45
CA ARG A 180 13.86 14.87 -3.31
C ARG A 180 12.54 15.33 -2.72
N LEU A 181 11.83 14.44 -2.02
CA LEU A 181 10.57 14.77 -1.34
C LEU A 181 10.75 15.71 -0.15
N GLN A 182 11.96 15.86 0.42
CA GLN A 182 12.20 16.86 1.46
C GLN A 182 12.06 18.29 0.96
N ALA A 183 12.19 18.53 -0.36
CA ALA A 183 11.96 19.84 -0.95
C ALA A 183 10.46 20.17 -1.12
N LEU A 184 9.58 19.18 -0.95
CA LEU A 184 8.14 19.35 -1.09
C LEU A 184 7.57 20.13 0.10
N ARG A 185 6.88 21.24 -0.18
CA ARG A 185 6.20 22.03 0.85
C ARG A 185 4.87 21.39 1.18
N LEU A 186 4.77 20.77 2.35
CA LEU A 186 3.56 20.15 2.85
C LEU A 186 2.69 21.18 3.60
N PRO A 187 1.39 21.31 3.27
CA PRO A 187 0.46 22.09 4.07
C PRO A 187 0.30 21.53 5.49
N ALA A 188 -0.19 22.35 6.42
CA ALA A 188 -0.47 21.89 7.78
C ALA A 188 -1.51 20.75 7.77
N GLY A 189 -1.27 19.70 8.56
CA GLY A 189 -2.13 18.52 8.62
C GLY A 189 -1.85 17.45 7.57
N TYR A 190 -0.81 17.61 6.75
CA TYR A 190 -0.36 16.60 5.79
C TYR A 190 0.92 15.91 6.27
N THR A 191 1.00 14.60 6.05
CA THR A 191 2.20 13.81 6.39
C THR A 191 2.53 12.88 5.25
N VAL A 192 3.82 12.80 4.90
CA VAL A 192 4.35 11.85 3.92
C VAL A 192 5.03 10.72 4.67
N SER A 193 4.73 9.49 4.26
CA SER A 193 5.34 8.28 4.79
C SER A 193 5.73 7.36 3.65
N PHE A 194 6.82 6.62 3.83
CA PHE A 194 7.28 5.62 2.87
C PHE A 194 6.71 4.26 3.25
N GLY A 195 6.13 3.58 2.27
CA GLY A 195 5.64 2.22 2.36
C GLY A 195 6.42 1.27 1.45
N GLY A 196 5.88 0.07 1.25
CA GLY A 196 6.45 -0.93 0.35
C GLY A 196 7.55 -1.76 1.01
N GLU A 197 8.58 -2.09 0.23
CA GLU A 197 9.65 -2.98 0.67
C GLU A 197 10.50 -2.35 1.78
N ALA A 198 10.79 -1.05 1.70
CA ALA A 198 11.54 -0.34 2.72
C ALA A 198 10.85 -0.38 4.11
N GLU A 199 9.52 -0.25 4.15
CA GLU A 199 8.73 -0.39 5.39
C GLU A 199 8.73 -1.84 5.90
N ALA A 200 8.60 -2.82 5.00
CA ALA A 200 8.68 -4.23 5.36
C ALA A 200 10.05 -4.60 5.94
N GLN A 201 11.12 -4.11 5.32
CA GLN A 201 12.49 -4.25 5.82
C GLN A 201 12.65 -3.57 7.18
N ALA A 202 12.28 -2.29 7.30
CA ALA A 202 12.40 -1.55 8.55
C ALA A 202 11.63 -2.21 9.71
N ARG A 203 10.43 -2.76 9.47
CA ARG A 203 9.69 -3.53 10.48
C ARG A 203 10.41 -4.82 10.87
N SER A 204 11.03 -5.51 9.91
CA SER A 204 11.81 -6.72 10.17
C SER A 204 13.09 -6.42 10.96
N PHE A 205 13.70 -5.25 10.73
CA PHE A 205 14.94 -4.81 11.39
C PHE A 205 14.72 -4.04 12.71
N GLY A 206 13.56 -3.41 12.91
CA GLY A 206 13.31 -2.52 14.05
C GLY A 206 13.40 -3.19 15.42
N GLY A 207 13.15 -4.50 15.49
CA GLY A 207 13.30 -5.31 16.70
C GLY A 207 14.69 -5.93 16.90
N LEU A 208 15.57 -5.89 15.89
CA LEU A 208 16.85 -6.61 15.95
C LEU A 208 17.85 -5.96 16.90
N GLY A 209 17.82 -4.64 17.09
CA GLY A 209 18.77 -3.94 17.96
C GLY A 209 18.79 -4.47 19.41
N PRO A 210 17.65 -4.45 20.13
CA PRO A 210 17.57 -5.00 21.49
C PRO A 210 17.89 -6.50 21.54
N ALA A 211 17.43 -7.28 20.54
CA ALA A 211 17.69 -8.71 20.48
C ALA A 211 19.19 -9.03 20.30
N ILE A 212 19.88 -8.28 19.43
CA ILE A 212 21.34 -8.38 19.23
C ILE A 212 22.07 -8.04 20.53
N LEU A 213 21.64 -7.00 21.24
CA LEU A 213 22.26 -6.61 22.50
C LEU A 213 22.16 -7.73 23.54
N ILE A 214 20.97 -8.31 23.72
CA ILE A 214 20.74 -9.46 24.61
C ILE A 214 21.57 -10.68 24.16
N ALA A 215 21.62 -10.96 22.85
CA ALA A 215 22.39 -12.07 22.30
C ALA A 215 23.90 -11.89 22.53
N ILE A 216 24.45 -10.68 22.35
CA ILE A 216 25.86 -10.37 22.64
C ILE A 216 26.17 -10.63 24.11
N PHE A 217 25.33 -10.15 25.03
CA PHE A 217 25.51 -10.43 26.46
C PHE A 217 25.43 -11.93 26.76
N GLY A 218 24.47 -12.65 26.16
CA GLY A 218 24.33 -14.09 26.30
C GLY A 218 25.54 -14.87 25.80
N VAL A 219 26.05 -14.54 24.61
CA VAL A 219 27.24 -15.15 24.02
C VAL A 219 28.47 -14.84 24.88
N LEU A 220 28.66 -13.60 25.32
CA LEU A 220 29.77 -13.25 26.22
C LEU A 220 29.70 -14.02 27.55
N ALA A 221 28.50 -14.20 28.11
CA ALA A 221 28.32 -14.98 29.33
C ALA A 221 28.66 -16.46 29.14
N VAL A 222 28.22 -17.08 28.03
CA VAL A 222 28.56 -18.47 27.69
C VAL A 222 30.06 -18.62 27.46
N LEU A 223 30.70 -17.73 26.69
CA LEU A 223 32.14 -17.76 26.44
C LEU A 223 32.94 -17.54 27.73
N LEU A 224 32.45 -16.72 28.66
CA LEU A 224 33.09 -16.52 29.96
C LEU A 224 32.99 -17.77 30.83
N LEU A 225 31.84 -18.45 30.81
CA LEU A 225 31.64 -19.72 31.52
C LEU A 225 32.50 -20.86 30.93
N GLU A 226 32.70 -20.85 29.61
CA GLU A 226 33.48 -21.87 28.91
C GLU A 226 34.99 -21.74 29.19
N PHE A 227 35.56 -20.54 29.09
CA PHE A 227 37.01 -20.33 29.27
C PHE A 227 37.42 -19.92 30.70
N GLY A 228 36.46 -19.53 31.54
CA GLY A 228 36.71 -19.09 32.92
C GLY A 228 37.55 -17.82 33.07
N THR A 229 37.99 -17.19 31.96
CA THR A 229 38.94 -16.07 31.97
C THR A 229 38.52 -14.98 30.98
N PHE A 230 38.33 -13.75 31.47
CA PHE A 230 37.93 -12.59 30.66
C PHE A 230 38.89 -12.28 29.50
N ALA A 231 40.19 -12.53 29.67
CA ALA A 231 41.20 -12.28 28.64
C ALA A 231 40.98 -13.16 27.39
N VAL A 232 40.74 -14.46 27.58
CA VAL A 232 40.50 -15.41 26.48
C VAL A 232 39.15 -15.13 25.82
N THR A 233 38.10 -14.90 26.61
CA THR A 233 36.77 -14.51 26.11
C THR A 233 36.81 -13.23 25.26
N GLY A 234 37.57 -12.22 25.68
CA GLY A 234 37.75 -10.98 24.92
C GLY A 234 38.41 -11.21 23.57
N VAL A 235 39.49 -12.00 23.52
CA VAL A 235 40.19 -12.33 22.27
C VAL A 235 39.26 -13.03 21.28
N VAL A 236 38.47 -14.01 21.75
CA VAL A 236 37.50 -14.72 20.90
C VAL A 236 36.38 -13.80 20.43
N ALA A 237 35.83 -12.96 21.31
CA ALA A 237 34.80 -11.99 20.96
C ALA A 237 35.26 -10.99 19.88
N PHE A 238 36.55 -10.63 19.86
CA PHE A 238 37.13 -9.76 18.84
C PHE A 238 37.18 -10.40 17.45
N VAL A 239 37.16 -11.72 17.31
CA VAL A 239 37.15 -12.39 15.99
C VAL A 239 35.82 -12.17 15.25
N ILE A 240 34.72 -12.03 15.99
CA ILE A 240 33.36 -11.87 15.46
C ILE A 240 33.23 -10.63 14.54
N PRO A 241 33.57 -9.39 14.97
CA PRO A 241 33.47 -8.22 14.11
C PRO A 241 34.39 -8.29 12.88
N PHE A 242 35.54 -8.97 12.96
CA PHE A 242 36.41 -9.19 11.79
C PHE A 242 35.76 -10.12 10.75
N GLY A 243 35.06 -11.17 11.18
CA GLY A 243 34.31 -12.04 10.27
C GLY A 243 33.15 -11.32 9.58
N ILE A 244 32.45 -10.44 10.31
CA ILE A 244 31.41 -9.58 9.73
C ILE A 244 32.01 -8.65 8.67
N MET A 245 33.15 -8.01 8.96
CA MET A 245 33.83 -7.12 8.01
C MET A 245 34.24 -7.85 6.73
N GLY A 246 34.79 -9.07 6.85
CA GLY A 246 35.12 -9.91 5.70
C GLY A 246 33.91 -10.26 4.84
N GLY A 247 32.78 -10.59 5.47
CA GLY A 247 31.51 -10.86 4.79
C GLY A 247 30.96 -9.63 4.04
N LEU A 248 31.03 -8.44 4.65
CA LEU A 248 30.62 -7.19 4.01
C LEU A 248 31.50 -6.83 2.81
N ILE A 249 32.82 -7.03 2.92
CA ILE A 249 33.75 -6.82 1.80
C ILE A 249 33.45 -7.78 0.65
N ALA A 250 33.21 -9.06 0.95
CA ALA A 250 32.85 -10.06 -0.06
C ALA A 250 31.55 -9.68 -0.79
N LEU A 251 30.55 -9.18 -0.07
CA LEU A 251 29.29 -8.71 -0.63
C LEU A 251 29.50 -7.48 -1.54
N PHE A 252 30.33 -6.54 -1.10
CA PHE A 252 30.67 -5.34 -1.87
C PHE A 252 31.38 -5.68 -3.19
N ILE A 253 32.34 -6.61 -3.15
CA ILE A 253 33.04 -7.08 -4.36
C ILE A 253 32.07 -7.84 -5.28
N GLY A 254 31.13 -8.60 -4.71
CA GLY A 254 30.10 -9.33 -5.46
C GLY A 254 29.01 -8.44 -6.08
N GLY A 255 28.92 -7.16 -5.70
CA GLY A 255 27.85 -6.26 -6.15
C GLY A 255 26.46 -6.65 -5.62
N GLU A 256 26.41 -7.51 -4.61
CA GLU A 256 25.16 -8.03 -4.03
C GLU A 256 24.63 -7.09 -2.95
N SER A 257 23.31 -7.10 -2.75
CA SER A 257 22.67 -6.30 -1.70
C SER A 257 22.65 -7.02 -0.35
N LEU A 258 22.64 -6.25 0.74
CA LEU A 258 22.51 -6.81 2.09
C LEU A 258 21.08 -7.34 2.29
N SER A 259 20.88 -8.62 1.99
CA SER A 259 19.62 -9.33 2.20
C SER A 259 19.57 -10.07 3.53
N PHE A 260 18.38 -10.49 3.95
CA PHE A 260 18.20 -11.34 5.13
C PHE A 260 19.05 -12.64 5.05
N THR A 261 19.10 -13.25 3.86
CA THR A 261 19.93 -14.42 3.58
C THR A 261 21.42 -14.10 3.73
N ALA A 262 21.87 -12.94 3.25
CA ALA A 262 23.26 -12.52 3.39
C ALA A 262 23.67 -12.39 4.86
N ILE A 263 22.82 -11.85 5.73
CA ILE A 263 23.09 -11.74 7.17
C ILE A 263 23.30 -13.12 7.81
N ILE A 264 22.46 -14.11 7.49
CA ILE A 264 22.59 -15.48 8.00
C ILE A 264 23.89 -16.12 7.51
N MET A 265 24.24 -15.91 6.24
CA MET A 265 25.49 -16.44 5.66
C MET A 265 26.73 -15.84 6.33
N ILE A 266 26.73 -14.53 6.59
CA ILE A 266 27.81 -13.87 7.34
C ILE A 266 27.94 -14.46 8.74
N ALA A 267 26.81 -14.66 9.45
CA ALA A 267 26.83 -15.27 10.78
C ALA A 267 27.41 -16.69 10.78
N ARG A 268 27.09 -17.50 9.75
CA ARG A 268 27.62 -18.86 9.59
C ARG A 268 29.13 -18.92 9.38
N ILE A 269 29.73 -17.91 8.73
CA ILE A 269 31.18 -17.85 8.48
C ILE A 269 31.97 -17.65 9.78
N VAL A 270 31.40 -16.98 10.77
CA VAL A 270 32.07 -16.68 12.04
C VAL A 270 32.24 -17.93 12.92
N THR A 271 31.28 -18.86 12.88
CA THR A 271 31.27 -20.07 13.73
C THR A 271 32.51 -20.98 13.57
N PRO A 272 32.93 -21.38 12.35
CA PRO A 272 34.12 -22.23 12.19
C PRO A 272 35.43 -21.52 12.53
N ALA A 273 35.53 -20.20 12.33
CA ALA A 273 36.72 -19.43 12.70
C ALA A 273 36.96 -19.45 14.23
N MET A 274 35.88 -19.40 15.01
CA MET A 274 35.93 -19.55 16.46
C MET A 274 36.41 -20.95 16.87
N TYR A 275 35.85 -22.01 16.27
CA TYR A 275 36.24 -23.39 16.57
C TYR A 275 37.72 -23.67 16.24
N LEU A 276 38.22 -23.15 15.12
CA LEU A 276 39.61 -23.36 14.68
C LEU A 276 40.64 -22.65 15.56
N LEU A 277 40.27 -21.50 16.14
CA LEU A 277 41.12 -20.78 17.11
C LEU A 277 41.22 -21.54 18.46
N LEU A 278 40.20 -22.34 18.77
CA LEU A 278 40.00 -23.01 20.06
C LEU A 278 40.25 -24.52 20.02
N ALA A 279 40.55 -25.07 18.84
CA ALA A 279 40.91 -26.48 18.71
C ALA A 279 42.17 -26.78 19.54
N PRO A 280 42.14 -27.82 20.40
CA PRO A 280 43.29 -28.17 21.22
C PRO A 280 44.50 -28.46 20.32
N LYS A 281 45.64 -27.84 20.62
CA LYS A 281 46.87 -27.97 19.82
C LYS A 281 47.75 -29.16 20.19
N ASP A 282 47.29 -30.05 21.07
CA ASP A 282 48.11 -31.11 21.63
C ASP A 282 47.44 -32.48 21.48
N GLU A 283 47.77 -33.20 20.41
CA GLU A 283 47.98 -34.64 20.50
C GLU A 283 49.45 -34.90 20.11
N PRO A 284 50.30 -35.42 21.02
CA PRO A 284 51.61 -35.90 20.61
C PRO A 284 51.42 -37.09 19.67
N VAL A 285 52.12 -37.05 18.54
CA VAL A 285 52.35 -38.23 17.70
C VAL A 285 53.12 -39.24 18.53
N GLU A 286 52.43 -40.21 19.12
CA GLU A 286 53.09 -41.44 19.58
C GLU A 286 53.54 -42.22 18.35
N ALA A 287 54.82 -42.58 18.37
CA ALA A 287 55.56 -43.26 17.32
C ALA A 287 55.20 -44.74 17.19
#